data_AF-W1XT69-F1
#
_entry.id   AF-W1XT69-F1
#
_cell.length_a   1.000
_cell.length_b   1.000
_cell.length_c   1.000
_cell.angle_alpha   90.00
_cell.angle_beta   90.00
_cell.angle_gamma   90.00
#
_symmetry.space_group_name_H-M   'P 1'
#
loop_
_entity.id
_entity.type
_entity.pdbx_description
1 polymer ?
#
loop_
_entity_poly.entity_id
_entity_poly.type
_entity_poly.pdbx_seq_one_letter_code
_entity_poly.pdbx_strand_id
1 'polypeptide(L)'
;ILAIIATVMGIATSIGLGIMQIGGGLNHLFDVPNNNFTKILITILMVAIFLGSSLTGLNHGVKWLSNLNILLGAILLIFILIFGDLKFILES
;
A
#
# COMPACT_ATOMS: atom_id res chain seq x y z
N ILE A 1 -2.71 26.07 9.59
CA ILE A 1 -2.25 25.92 8.19
C ILE A 1 -1.06 24.97 8.07
N LEU A 2 0.06 25.21 8.75
CA LEU A 2 1.26 24.36 8.68
C LEU A 2 0.98 22.87 8.98
N ALA A 3 0.19 22.57 10.01
CA ALA A 3 -0.19 21.21 10.36
C ALA A 3 -0.96 20.47 9.24
N ILE A 4 -1.83 21.17 8.51
CA ILE A 4 -2.59 20.59 7.41
C ILE A 4 -1.66 20.28 6.24
N ILE A 5 -0.77 21.22 5.88
CA ILE A 5 0.22 21.02 4.82
C ILE A 5 1.14 19.84 5.14
N ALA A 6 1.65 19.77 6.37
CA ALA A 6 2.49 18.67 6.82
C ALA A 6 1.78 17.31 6.70
N THR A 7 0.49 17.25 7.09
CA THR A 7 -0.32 16.03 7.00
C THR A 7 -0.54 15.61 5.55
N VAL A 8 -0.90 16.55 4.68
CA VAL A 8 -1.12 16.28 3.24
C VAL A 8 0.16 15.81 2.57
N MET A 9 1.31 16.45 2.85
CA MET A 9 2.61 16.03 2.31
C MET A 9 3.02 14.64 2.79
N GLY A 10 2.78 14.32 4.06
CA GLY A 10 3.04 12.99 4.61
C GLY A 10 2.19 11.89 3.96
N ILE A 11 0.89 12.15 3.78
CA ILE A 11 -0.03 11.23 3.10
C ILE A 11 0.36 11.08 1.62
N ALA A 12 0.62 12.18 0.91
CA ALA A 12 1.03 12.17 -0.49
C ALA A 12 2.32 11.36 -0.72
N THR A 13 3.29 11.51 0.18
CA THR A 13 4.55 10.74 0.13
C THR A 13 4.29 9.24 0.32
N SER A 14 3.50 8.88 1.33
CA SER A 14 3.17 7.49 1.64
C SER A 14 2.42 6.81 0.49
N ILE A 15 1.45 7.50 -0.13
CA ILE A 15 0.71 7.00 -1.30
C ILE A 15 1.65 6.87 -2.51
N GLY A 16 2.52 7.85 -2.74
CA GLY A 16 3.48 7.82 -3.84
C GLY A 16 4.43 6.62 -3.77
N LEU A 17 4.96 6.32 -2.57
CA LEU A 17 5.75 5.12 -2.32
C LEU A 17 4.93 3.84 -2.57
N GLY A 18 3.67 3.80 -2.12
CA GLY A 18 2.75 2.69 -2.36
C GLY A 18 2.52 2.40 -3.85
N ILE A 19 2.28 3.43 -4.66
CA ILE A 19 2.09 3.28 -6.11
C ILE A 19 3.36 2.69 -6.76
N MET A 20 4.55 3.14 -6.33
CA MET A 20 5.81 2.61 -6.85
C MET A 20 6.05 1.15 -6.44
N GLN A 21 5.69 0.77 -5.22
CA GLN A 21 5.78 -0.61 -4.75
C GLN A 21 4.82 -1.53 -5.51
N ILE A 22 3.57 -1.10 -5.72
CA ILE A 22 2.57 -1.86 -6.49
C ILE A 22 3.05 -2.00 -7.95
N GLY A 23 3.51 -0.93 -8.58
CA GLY A 23 4.02 -0.96 -9.95
C GLY A 23 5.25 -1.85 -10.10
N GLY A 24 6.17 -1.84 -9.13
CA GLY A 24 7.32 -2.74 -9.08
C GLY A 24 6.93 -4.20 -8.90
N GLY A 25 5.99 -4.49 -8.00
CA GLY A 25 5.47 -5.84 -7.79
C GLY A 25 4.74 -6.37 -9.03
N LEU A 26 3.95 -5.54 -9.69
CA LEU A 26 3.25 -5.92 -10.92
C LEU A 26 4.21 -6.19 -12.08
N ASN A 27 5.27 -5.38 -12.19
CA ASN A 27 6.35 -5.63 -13.15
C ASN A 27 7.09 -6.94 -12.86
N HIS A 28 7.37 -7.24 -11.59
CA HIS A 28 8.10 -8.45 -11.20
C HIS A 28 7.28 -9.74 -11.40
N LEU A 29 5.96 -9.69 -11.17
CA LEU A 29 5.08 -10.87 -11.21
C LEU A 29 4.43 -11.10 -12.57
N PHE A 30 4.12 -10.03 -13.31
CA PHE A 30 3.31 -10.08 -14.52
C PHE A 30 3.98 -9.40 -15.72
N ASP A 31 5.25 -9.00 -15.62
CA ASP A 31 6.02 -8.28 -16.65
C ASP A 31 5.34 -6.99 -17.16
N VAL A 32 4.43 -6.41 -16.37
CA VAL A 32 3.74 -5.17 -16.75
C VAL A 32 4.75 -4.01 -16.76
N PRO A 33 4.85 -3.20 -17.82
CA PRO A 33 5.82 -2.12 -17.88
C PRO A 33 5.59 -1.08 -16.78
N ASN A 34 6.62 -0.83 -15.95
CA ASN A 34 6.59 0.15 -14.87
C ASN A 34 6.85 1.59 -15.38
N ASN A 35 5.99 2.06 -16.30
CA ASN A 35 6.05 3.40 -16.86
C ASN A 35 5.04 4.35 -16.17
N ASN A 36 5.06 5.63 -16.54
CA ASN A 36 4.12 6.61 -15.97
C ASN A 36 2.66 6.25 -16.24
N PHE A 37 2.35 5.60 -17.36
CA PHE A 37 0.98 5.20 -17.70
C PHE A 37 0.42 4.18 -16.69
N THR A 38 1.19 3.14 -16.35
CA THR A 38 0.81 2.14 -15.35
C THR A 38 0.63 2.77 -13.97
N LYS A 39 1.51 3.69 -13.57
CA LYS A 39 1.39 4.41 -12.27
C LYS A 39 0.12 5.27 -12.19
N ILE A 40 -0.23 5.97 -13.28
CA ILE A 40 -1.46 6.76 -13.38
C ILE A 40 -2.69 5.84 -13.25
N LEU A 41 -2.67 4.68 -13.93
CA LEU A 41 -3.76 3.71 -13.84
C LEU A 41 -3.95 3.16 -12.42
N ILE A 42 -2.85 2.79 -11.75
CA ILE A 42 -2.87 2.35 -10.34
C ILE A 42 -3.46 3.44 -9.45
N THR A 43 -3.07 4.71 -9.68
CA THR A 43 -3.56 5.85 -8.89
C THR A 43 -5.08 6.03 -9.05
N ILE A 44 -5.58 5.99 -10.29
CA ILE A 44 -7.02 6.10 -10.57
C ILE A 44 -7.80 4.98 -9.88
N LEU A 45 -7.30 3.74 -9.97
CA LEU A 45 -7.94 2.59 -9.31
C LEU A 45 -7.94 2.74 -7.78
N MET A 46 -6.82 3.14 -7.18
CA MET A 46 -6.74 3.38 -5.74
C MET A 46 -7.72 4.47 -5.28
N VAL A 47 -7.81 5.58 -6.03
CA VAL A 47 -8.75 6.66 -5.72
C VAL A 47 -10.19 6.18 -5.85
N ALA A 48 -10.52 5.40 -6.89
CA ALA A 48 -11.86 4.84 -7.06
C ALA A 48 -12.25 3.91 -5.89
N ILE A 49 -11.35 3.03 -5.46
CA ILE A 49 -11.56 2.14 -4.30
C ILE A 49 -11.72 2.96 -3.02
N PHE A 50 -10.89 3.99 -2.83
CA PHE A 50 -10.96 4.86 -1.65
C PHE A 50 -12.28 5.63 -1.59
N LEU A 51 -12.71 6.22 -2.71
CA LEU A 51 -13.99 6.91 -2.81
C LEU A 51 -15.15 5.95 -2.54
N GLY A 52 -15.13 4.75 -3.14
CA GLY A 52 -16.13 3.71 -2.87
C GLY A 52 -16.20 3.32 -1.39
N SER A 53 -15.05 3.09 -0.76
CA SER A 53 -14.95 2.75 0.67
C SER A 53 -15.46 3.88 1.58
N SER A 54 -15.13 5.13 1.23
CA SER A 54 -15.60 6.32 1.95
C SER A 54 -17.13 6.47 1.87
N LEU A 55 -17.72 6.22 0.70
CA LEU A 55 -19.17 6.29 0.45
C LEU A 55 -19.95 5.24 1.24
N THR A 56 -19.41 4.03 1.43
CA THR A 56 -20.02 2.98 2.29
C THR A 56 -19.99 3.30 3.78
N GLY A 57 -19.41 4.44 4.17
CA GLY A 57 -19.35 4.93 5.54
C GLY A 57 -17.95 4.79 6.12
N LEU A 58 -17.37 5.94 6.50
CA LEU A 58 -16.00 6.06 7.02
C LEU A 58 -15.71 5.11 8.20
N ASN A 59 -16.71 4.87 9.06
CA ASN A 59 -16.54 4.04 10.26
C ASN A 59 -16.56 2.53 9.99
N HIS A 60 -17.16 2.07 8.88
CA HIS A 60 -17.24 0.65 8.54
C HIS A 60 -16.29 0.28 7.40
N GLY A 61 -16.29 1.04 6.29
CA GLY A 61 -15.46 0.74 5.11
C GLY A 61 -13.96 0.85 5.39
N VAL A 62 -13.52 1.99 5.94
CA VAL A 62 -12.10 2.21 6.26
C VAL A 62 -11.63 1.28 7.37
N LYS A 63 -12.47 1.01 8.37
CA LYS A 63 -12.14 0.09 9.47
C LYS A 63 -11.94 -1.35 8.97
N TRP A 64 -12.80 -1.81 8.07
CA TRP A 64 -12.66 -3.14 7.48
C TRP A 64 -11.40 -3.25 6.61
N LEU A 65 -11.14 -2.26 5.75
CA LEU A 65 -9.90 -2.19 4.95
C LEU A 65 -8.64 -2.19 5.84
N SER A 66 -8.65 -1.41 6.93
CA SER A 66 -7.53 -1.33 7.87
C SER A 66 -7.29 -2.66 8.60
N ASN A 67 -8.35 -3.31 9.07
CA ASN A 67 -8.24 -4.63 9.71
C ASN A 67 -7.65 -5.68 8.75
N LEU A 68 -8.05 -5.66 7.48
CA LEU A 68 -7.47 -6.53 6.45
C LEU A 68 -6.00 -6.20 6.19
N ASN A 69 -5.64 -4.92 6.09
CA ASN A 69 -4.24 -4.52 5.89
C ASN A 69 -3.33 -5.00 7.02
N ILE A 70 -3.77 -4.86 8.27
CA ILE A 70 -3.02 -5.34 9.44
C ILE A 70 -2.89 -6.87 9.42
N LEU A 71 -3.98 -7.59 9.10
CA LEU A 71 -3.96 -9.05 9.00
C LEU A 71 -3.02 -9.54 7.89
N LEU A 72 -3.11 -8.96 6.69
CA LEU A 72 -2.23 -9.29 5.55
C LEU A 72 -0.77 -9.01 5.89
N GLY A 73 -0.49 -7.87 6.53
CA GLY A 73 0.85 -7.52 7.01
C GLY A 73 1.40 -8.53 8.03
N ALA A 74 0.58 -8.95 8.99
CA ALA A 74 0.97 -9.96 9.97
C ALA A 74 1.28 -11.32 9.32
N ILE A 75 0.46 -11.74 8.35
CA ILE A 75 0.68 -12.98 7.60
C ILE A 75 1.99 -12.89 6.78
N LEU A 76 2.21 -11.78 6.08
CA LEU A 76 3.44 -11.53 5.32
C LEU A 76 4.68 -11.56 6.21
N LEU A 77 4.61 -10.96 7.40
CA LEU A 77 5.70 -10.96 8.37
C LEU A 77 6.04 -12.39 8.82
N ILE A 78 5.02 -13.18 9.20
CA ILE A 78 5.22 -14.58 9.60
C ILE A 78 5.80 -15.40 8.45
N PHE A 79 5.31 -15.19 7.22
CA PHE A 79 5.83 -15.84 6.03
C PHE A 79 7.32 -15.54 5.83
N ILE A 80 7.72 -14.27 5.93
CA ILE A 80 9.13 -13.87 5.80
C ILE A 80 9.98 -14.45 6.93
N LEU A 81 9.49 -14.54 8.16
CA LEU A 81 10.24 -15.13 9.28
C LEU A 81 10.49 -16.64 9.11
N ILE A 82 9.54 -17.37 8.50
CA ILE A 82 9.66 -18.83 8.33
C ILE A 82 10.43 -19.18 7.05
N PHE A 83 10.16 -18.49 5.95
CA PHE A 83 10.74 -18.79 4.63
C PHE A 83 11.96 -17.93 4.28
N GLY A 84 12.15 -16.81 4.98
CA GLY A 84 13.38 -16.04 4.93
C GLY A 84 14.44 -16.63 5.86
N ASP A 85 15.69 -16.23 5.64
CA ASP A 85 16.79 -16.61 6.54
C ASP A 85 16.62 -15.86 7.87
N LEU A 86 15.99 -16.53 8.84
CA LEU A 86 15.70 -15.99 10.16
C LEU A 86 16.97 -15.50 10.87
N LYS A 87 18.13 -16.12 10.61
CA LYS A 87 19.40 -15.70 11.22
C LYS A 87 19.87 -14.38 10.62
N PHE A 88 19.82 -14.24 9.30
CA PHE A 88 20.13 -12.98 8.63
C PHE A 88 19.24 -11.82 9.13
N ILE A 89 17.95 -12.07 9.36
CA ILE A 89 16.99 -11.06 9.83
C ILE A 89 17.23 -10.67 11.30
N LEU A 90 17.63 -11.62 12.17
CA LEU A 90 17.87 -11.36 13.59
C LEU A 90 19.26 -10.76 13.88
N GLU A 91 20.21 -10.97 12.97
CA GLU A 91 21.60 -10.51 13.10
C GLU A 91 21.85 -9.15 12.41
N SER A 92 20.88 -8.65 11.63
CA SER A 92 20.86 -7.31 11.00
C SER A 92 20.11 -6.28 11.84
#